data_AF-A0A1U0V335-F1
#
_entry.id   AF-A0A1U0V335-F1
#
_cell.length_a   1.000
_cell.length_b   1.000
_cell.length_c   1.000
_cell.angle_alpha   90.00
_cell.angle_beta   90.00
_cell.angle_gamma   90.00
#
_symmetry.space_group_name_H-M   'P 1'
#
loop_
_entity.id
_entity.type
_entity.pdbx_description
1 polymer ?
#
loop_
_entity_poly.entity_id
_entity_poly.type
_entity_poly.pdbx_seq_one_letter_code
_entity_poly.pdbx_strand_id
1 'polypeptide(L)'
;MSELVPRRLYPCNECPWRRDTPPGMFPTERYEALRKTSGTAGDEAPLGAPMFACHKTTEGREQACAGWLATAGVDHIGVRYAVVTGRIPGSALQPGDDWPDLFDSYAEMAATQALKEPTL
;
A
#
# COMPACT_ATOMS: atom_id res chain seq x y z
N MET A 1 -3.79 -13.93 22.81
CA MET A 1 -3.41 -13.92 21.39
C MET A 1 -3.81 -12.56 20.84
N SER A 2 -2.89 -11.82 20.21
CA SER A 2 -3.23 -10.51 19.63
C SER A 2 -4.09 -10.72 18.38
N GLU A 3 -5.10 -9.88 18.17
CA GLU A 3 -5.97 -9.95 16.99
C GLU A 3 -5.18 -9.63 15.71
N LEU A 4 -5.30 -10.49 14.69
CA LEU A 4 -4.61 -10.31 13.42
C LEU A 4 -5.06 -9.02 12.73
N VAL A 5 -4.15 -8.36 12.01
CA VAL A 5 -4.53 -7.22 11.16
C VAL A 5 -5.06 -7.78 9.83
N PRO A 6 -6.33 -7.50 9.44
CA PRO A 6 -6.86 -7.92 8.16
C PRO A 6 -6.05 -7.32 7.00
N ARG A 7 -5.66 -8.15 6.03
CA ARG A 7 -4.87 -7.73 4.86
C ARG A 7 -5.26 -8.52 3.62
N ARG A 8 -5.07 -7.89 2.47
CA ARG A 8 -5.10 -8.58 1.18
C ARG A 8 -3.88 -9.48 1.05
N LEU A 9 -4.06 -10.62 0.38
CA LEU A 9 -2.97 -11.56 0.08
C LEU A 9 -2.34 -11.31 -1.30
N TYR A 10 -2.98 -10.50 -2.14
CA TYR A 10 -2.56 -10.21 -3.51
C TYR A 10 -3.02 -8.81 -3.92
N PRO A 11 -2.23 -8.03 -4.70
CA PRO A 11 -2.62 -6.72 -5.22
C PRO A 11 -3.89 -6.82 -6.06
N CYS A 12 -4.89 -5.97 -5.83
CA CYS A 12 -6.08 -5.99 -6.70
C CYS A 12 -5.73 -5.56 -8.13
N ASN A 13 -6.61 -5.88 -9.08
CA ASN A 13 -6.42 -5.60 -10.50
C ASN A 13 -6.22 -4.11 -10.82
N GLU A 14 -6.75 -3.22 -9.99
CA GLU A 14 -6.65 -1.75 -10.11
C GLU A 14 -5.71 -1.14 -9.05
N CYS A 15 -4.80 -1.95 -8.48
CA CYS A 15 -3.94 -1.46 -7.41
C CYS A 15 -2.96 -0.42 -7.97
N PRO A 16 -2.89 0.79 -7.38
CA PRO A 16 -2.01 1.85 -7.90
C PRO A 16 -0.53 1.49 -7.76
N TRP A 17 -0.19 0.53 -6.89
CA TRP A 17 1.17 0.05 -6.72
C TRP A 17 1.66 -0.87 -7.85
N ARG A 18 0.77 -1.38 -8.72
CA ARG A 18 1.18 -2.19 -9.87
C ARG A 18 1.62 -1.31 -11.03
N ARG A 19 2.70 -1.71 -11.70
CA ARG A 19 3.22 -1.00 -12.90
C ARG A 19 2.30 -1.14 -14.11
N ASP A 20 1.49 -2.20 -14.16
CA ASP A 20 0.56 -2.48 -15.25
C ASP A 20 -0.86 -1.90 -15.04
N THR A 21 -1.09 -1.16 -13.95
CA THR A 21 -2.33 -0.41 -13.75
C THR A 21 -2.28 0.89 -14.56
N PRO A 22 -3.27 1.20 -15.42
CA PRO A 22 -3.32 2.48 -16.14
C PRO A 22 -3.34 3.69 -15.20
N PRO A 23 -2.69 4.80 -15.55
CA PRO A 23 -2.73 6.02 -14.76
C PRO A 23 -4.10 6.70 -14.83
N GLY A 24 -4.37 7.62 -13.89
CA GLY A 24 -5.59 8.42 -13.90
C GLY A 24 -6.82 7.74 -13.31
N MET A 25 -6.68 6.52 -12.77
CA MET A 25 -7.76 5.74 -12.17
C MET A 25 -8.28 6.31 -10.84
N PHE A 26 -7.51 7.17 -10.18
CA PHE A 26 -7.87 7.80 -8.91
C PHE A 26 -7.67 9.32 -8.95
N PRO A 27 -8.53 10.11 -8.27
CA PRO A 27 -8.34 11.55 -8.11
C PRO A 27 -7.02 11.88 -7.41
N THR A 28 -6.41 13.02 -7.76
CA THR A 28 -5.10 13.45 -7.25
C THR A 28 -5.05 13.51 -5.71
N GLU A 29 -6.14 13.92 -5.07
CA GLU A 29 -6.25 14.04 -3.62
C GLU A 29 -6.09 12.69 -2.90
N ARG A 30 -6.35 11.58 -3.59
CA ARG A 30 -6.15 10.23 -3.04
C ARG A 30 -4.67 9.90 -2.87
N TYR A 31 -3.79 10.41 -3.74
CA TYR A 31 -2.35 10.22 -3.60
C TYR A 31 -1.80 11.00 -2.40
N GLU A 32 -2.32 12.20 -2.12
CA GLU A 32 -1.94 12.95 -0.91
C GLU A 32 -2.30 12.22 0.38
N ALA A 33 -3.47 11.56 0.41
CA ALA A 33 -3.86 10.71 1.53
C ALA A 33 -2.93 9.49 1.65
N LEU A 34 -2.59 8.84 0.53
CA LEU A 34 -1.66 7.71 0.48
C LEU A 34 -0.25 8.10 0.95
N ARG A 35 0.22 9.32 0.63
CA ARG A 35 1.51 9.86 1.11
C ARG A 35 1.64 9.79 2.62
N LYS A 36 0.56 10.10 3.36
CA LYS A 36 0.54 10.09 4.83
C LYS A 36 0.70 8.69 5.43
N THR A 37 0.58 7.65 4.61
CA THR A 37 0.72 6.24 5.00
C THR A 37 2.02 5.61 4.50
N SER A 38 2.79 6.31 3.66
CA SER A 38 3.96 5.76 2.98
C SER A 38 5.17 6.60 3.35
N GLY A 39 5.83 6.24 4.45
CA GLY A 39 7.09 6.85 4.88
C GLY A 39 8.25 6.43 3.99
N THR A 40 9.45 6.87 4.36
CA THR A 40 10.71 6.43 3.73
C THR A 40 11.73 6.11 4.82
N ALA A 41 12.81 5.40 4.48
CA ALA A 41 13.89 5.14 5.43
C ALA A 41 14.45 6.43 6.05
N GLY A 42 14.36 6.57 7.38
CA GLY A 42 14.77 7.77 8.12
C GLY A 42 13.68 8.85 8.27
N ASP A 43 12.54 8.68 7.62
CA ASP A 43 11.32 9.48 7.78
C ASP A 43 10.09 8.57 7.70
N GLU A 44 10.03 7.59 8.61
CA GLU A 44 8.97 6.59 8.63
C GLU A 44 7.60 7.16 8.98
N ALA A 45 6.55 6.55 8.45
CA ALA A 45 5.20 6.83 8.92
C ALA A 45 5.09 6.43 10.41
N PRO A 46 4.70 7.35 11.31
CA PRO A 46 4.82 7.14 12.74
C PRO A 46 3.83 6.11 13.28
N LEU A 47 4.05 5.67 14.52
CA LEU A 47 3.06 4.86 15.24
C LEU A 47 1.74 5.64 15.36
N GLY A 48 0.64 5.03 14.92
CA GLY A 48 -0.68 5.67 14.87
C GLY A 48 -1.04 6.29 13.51
N ALA A 49 -0.11 6.36 12.56
CA ALA A 49 -0.46 6.64 11.17
C ALA A 49 -1.40 5.55 10.62
N PRO A 50 -2.36 5.89 9.75
CA PRO A 50 -3.27 4.91 9.17
C PRO A 50 -2.53 4.00 8.19
N MET A 51 -2.88 2.71 8.21
CA MET A 51 -2.44 1.78 7.16
C MET A 51 -3.26 2.02 5.89
N PHE A 52 -2.64 1.87 4.72
CA PHE A 52 -3.38 2.03 3.46
C PHE A 52 -4.31 0.84 3.22
N ALA A 53 -5.62 1.11 3.18
CA ALA A 53 -6.65 0.13 2.88
C ALA A 53 -6.74 -0.14 1.36
N CYS A 54 -7.05 -1.38 1.00
CA CYS A 54 -7.41 -1.72 -0.38
C CYS A 54 -8.80 -1.17 -0.73
N HIS A 55 -8.95 -0.44 -1.84
CA HIS A 55 -10.26 0.12 -2.23
C HIS A 55 -11.30 -0.94 -2.61
N LYS A 56 -10.90 -2.20 -2.83
CA LYS A 56 -11.82 -3.33 -3.08
C LYS A 56 -12.41 -3.92 -1.79
N THR A 57 -12.11 -3.37 -0.61
CA THR A 57 -12.71 -3.80 0.66
C THR A 57 -13.88 -2.92 1.06
N THR A 58 -14.85 -3.47 1.79
CA THR A 58 -16.01 -2.71 2.27
C THR A 58 -15.60 -1.71 3.33
N GLU A 59 -16.17 -0.51 3.29
CA GLU A 59 -16.05 0.49 4.35
C GLU A 59 -16.47 -0.08 5.71
N GLY A 60 -15.69 0.19 6.75
CA GLY A 60 -15.80 -0.40 8.08
C GLY A 60 -15.27 -1.84 8.21
N ARG A 61 -14.79 -2.44 7.12
CA ARG A 61 -14.15 -3.77 7.08
C ARG A 61 -12.91 -3.76 6.19
N GLU A 62 -12.13 -2.70 6.32
CA GLU A 62 -10.94 -2.45 5.54
C GLU A 62 -9.90 -3.54 5.75
N GLN A 63 -9.19 -3.88 4.69
CA GLN A 63 -8.00 -4.72 4.77
C GLN A 63 -6.82 -3.96 4.22
N ALA A 64 -5.67 -4.08 4.89
CA ALA A 64 -4.43 -3.48 4.43
C ALA A 64 -4.11 -3.94 2.99
N CYS A 65 -3.73 -3.00 2.15
CA CYS A 65 -3.41 -3.23 0.75
C CYS A 65 -2.13 -4.06 0.60
N ALA A 66 -2.18 -5.15 -0.17
CA ALA A 66 -1.05 -6.05 -0.38
C ALA A 66 0.12 -5.36 -1.09
N GLY A 67 -0.15 -4.62 -2.16
CA GLY A 67 0.89 -3.91 -2.91
C GLY A 67 1.61 -2.87 -2.03
N TRP A 68 0.87 -2.08 -1.26
CA TRP A 68 1.43 -1.11 -0.32
C TRP A 68 2.23 -1.76 0.81
N LEU A 69 1.74 -2.86 1.40
CA LEU A 69 2.48 -3.58 2.44
C LEU A 69 3.83 -4.07 1.91
N ALA A 70 3.87 -4.60 0.68
CA ALA A 70 5.07 -5.14 0.06
C ALA A 70 6.09 -4.06 -0.35
N THR A 71 5.66 -2.83 -0.63
CA THR A 71 6.54 -1.76 -1.14
C THR A 71 6.89 -0.72 -0.08
N ALA A 72 5.90 -0.20 0.63
CA ALA A 72 6.05 0.90 1.59
C ALA A 72 5.81 0.47 3.05
N GLY A 73 5.28 -0.73 3.26
CA GLY A 73 4.91 -1.22 4.60
C GLY A 73 6.10 -1.29 5.56
N VAL A 74 7.31 -1.58 5.07
CA VAL A 74 8.51 -1.58 5.91
C VAL A 74 8.81 -0.20 6.49
N ASP A 75 8.47 0.89 5.82
CA ASP A 75 8.71 2.27 6.29
C ASP A 75 7.54 2.86 7.08
N HIS A 76 6.72 1.98 7.67
CA HIS A 76 5.62 2.34 8.55
C HIS A 76 5.80 1.68 9.92
N ILE A 77 6.02 2.47 10.97
CA ILE A 77 6.31 1.97 12.33
C ILE A 77 5.18 1.09 12.88
N GLY A 78 3.92 1.45 12.62
CA GLY A 78 2.77 0.60 12.96
C GLY A 78 2.77 -0.78 12.29
N VAL A 79 3.28 -0.90 11.06
CA VAL A 79 3.41 -2.18 10.35
C VAL A 79 4.57 -2.99 10.93
N ARG A 80 5.74 -2.36 11.17
CA ARG A 80 6.86 -3.00 11.87
C ARG A 80 6.40 -3.59 13.20
N TYR A 81 5.68 -2.81 14.01
CA TYR A 81 5.12 -3.27 15.28
C TYR A 81 4.15 -4.46 15.11
N ALA A 82 3.26 -4.40 14.12
CA ALA A 82 2.35 -5.50 13.81
C ALA A 82 3.09 -6.78 13.38
N VAL A 83 4.23 -6.65 12.69
CA VAL A 83 5.08 -7.79 12.33
C VAL A 83 5.77 -8.41 13.53
N VAL A 84 6.44 -7.61 14.36
CA VAL A 84 7.18 -8.15 15.53
C VAL A 84 6.24 -8.76 16.58
N THR A 85 4.98 -8.32 16.63
CA THR A 85 3.95 -8.88 17.51
C THR A 85 3.14 -10.02 16.88
N GLY A 86 3.48 -10.44 15.65
CA GLY A 86 2.85 -11.56 14.96
C GLY A 86 1.44 -11.29 14.43
N ARG A 87 1.01 -10.02 14.37
CA ARG A 87 -0.30 -9.61 13.83
C ARG A 87 -0.30 -9.52 12.29
N ILE A 88 0.87 -9.32 11.70
CA ILE A 88 1.14 -9.41 10.25
C ILE A 88 2.35 -10.34 10.08
N PRO A 89 2.32 -11.34 9.17
CA PRO A 89 3.52 -12.13 8.89
C PRO A 89 4.56 -11.29 8.15
N GLY A 90 5.85 -11.45 8.46
CA GLY A 90 6.93 -10.70 7.78
C GLY A 90 6.96 -10.91 6.26
N SER A 91 6.49 -12.05 5.77
CA SER A 91 6.34 -12.33 4.34
C SER A 91 5.34 -11.41 3.63
N ALA A 92 4.46 -10.70 4.35
CA ALA A 92 3.58 -9.70 3.76
C ALA A 92 4.31 -8.41 3.34
N LEU A 93 5.55 -8.23 3.76
CA LEU A 93 6.39 -7.07 3.41
C LEU A 93 7.23 -7.32 2.15
N GLN A 94 6.93 -8.36 1.39
CA GLN A 94 7.58 -8.70 0.13
C GLN A 94 6.50 -9.12 -0.87
N PRO A 95 6.71 -8.91 -2.18
CA PRO A 95 5.87 -9.52 -3.20
C PRO A 95 5.84 -11.04 -3.06
N GLY A 96 4.70 -11.66 -3.34
CA GLY A 96 4.57 -13.11 -3.40
C GLY A 96 4.90 -13.65 -4.80
N ASP A 97 4.87 -14.97 -4.92
CA ASP A 97 5.04 -15.66 -6.21
C ASP A 97 3.94 -15.22 -7.20
N ASP A 98 4.31 -15.07 -8.47
CA ASP A 98 3.43 -14.67 -9.59
C ASP A 98 2.72 -13.31 -9.40
N TRP A 99 3.23 -12.44 -8.53
CA TRP A 99 2.71 -11.07 -8.42
C TRP A 99 3.07 -10.24 -9.66
N PRO A 100 2.24 -9.25 -10.02
CA PRO A 100 2.61 -8.24 -11.00
C PRO A 100 3.77 -7.39 -10.47
N ASP A 101 4.55 -6.83 -11.38
CA ASP A 101 5.60 -5.88 -11.01
C ASP A 101 4.99 -4.67 -10.28
N LEU A 102 5.62 -4.29 -9.16
CA LEU A 102 5.23 -3.15 -8.36
C LEU A 102 6.20 -1.99 -8.56
N PHE A 103 5.75 -0.77 -8.29
CA PHE A 103 6.63 0.38 -8.15
C PHE A 103 7.50 0.26 -6.90
N ASP A 104 8.68 0.86 -6.94
CA ASP A 104 9.66 0.74 -5.85
C ASP A 104 9.50 1.81 -4.77
N SER A 105 8.75 2.89 -5.05
CA SER A 105 8.52 3.97 -4.10
C SER A 105 7.17 4.64 -4.30
N TYR A 106 6.68 5.29 -3.23
CA TYR A 106 5.50 6.17 -3.32
C TYR A 106 5.70 7.26 -4.37
N ALA A 107 6.88 7.87 -4.44
CA ALA A 107 7.16 8.98 -5.34
C ALA A 107 7.02 8.57 -6.82
N GLU A 108 7.61 7.43 -7.19
CA GLU A 108 7.51 6.87 -8.55
C GLU A 108 6.06 6.49 -8.89
N MET A 109 5.39 5.78 -7.98
CA MET A 109 4.00 5.36 -8.14
C MET A 109 3.10 6.58 -8.32
N ALA A 110 3.19 7.58 -7.46
CA ALA A 110 2.34 8.77 -7.52
C ALA A 110 2.63 9.60 -8.77
N ALA A 111 3.90 9.76 -9.17
CA ALA A 111 4.27 10.49 -10.39
C ALA A 111 3.70 9.82 -11.66
N THR A 112 3.61 8.49 -11.66
CA THR A 112 3.04 7.72 -12.78
C THR A 112 1.52 7.74 -12.74
N GLN A 113 0.93 7.38 -11.60
CA GLN A 113 -0.49 7.10 -11.47
C GLN A 113 -1.37 8.36 -11.34
N ALA A 114 -0.80 9.49 -10.93
CA ALA A 114 -1.51 10.78 -10.88
C ALA A 114 -1.60 11.49 -12.24
N LEU A 115 -0.96 10.97 -13.29
CA LEU A 115 -1.17 11.47 -14.65
C LEU A 115 -2.63 11.29 -15.05
N LYS A 116 -3.23 12.31 -15.68
CA LYS A 116 -4.55 12.15 -16.29
C LYS A 116 -4.44 11.14 -17.43
N GLU A 117 -5.50 10.37 -17.69
CA GLU A 117 -5.58 9.57 -18.92
C GLU A 117 -5.21 10.47 -20.12
N PRO A 118 -4.35 10.03 -21.05
CA PRO A 118 -4.11 10.79 -22.26
C PRO A 118 -5.45 10.97 -22.97
N THR A 119 -5.90 12.22 -23.06
CA THR A 119 -7.05 12.57 -23.90
C THR A 119 -6.68 12.21 -25.33
N LEU A 120 -7.22 11.09 -25.83
CA LEU A 120 -7.21 10.76 -27.26
C LEU A 120 -8.08 11.74 -28.04
#